data_AF-A0A4R3GZY8-F1
#
_entry.id   AF-A0A4R3GZY8-F1
#
_cell.length_a   1.000
_cell.length_b   1.000
_cell.length_c   1.000
_cell.angle_alpha   90.00
_cell.angle_beta   90.00
_cell.angle_gamma   90.00
#
_symmetry.space_group_name_H-M   'P 1'
#
loop_
_entity.id
_entity.type
_entity.pdbx_description
1 polymer ?
#
loop_
_entity_poly.entity_id
_entity_poly.type
_entity_poly.pdbx_seq_one_letter_code
_entity_poly.pdbx_strand_id
1 'polypeptide(L)'
;MSRFIAKLSTAAILGLAALPALGLTQAAHAAPARPAVLATIRIGDLDLSRPDDARRFQARIDTAGESVCDARARAEKLDRWSARACRIDIRDEIQSKLSRRQASALRAAGG
;
A
#
# COMPACT_ATOMS: atom_id res chain seq x y z
N MET A 1 -7.84 50.36 -3.72
CA MET A 1 -7.71 50.76 -2.31
C MET A 1 -8.19 49.58 -1.46
N SER A 2 -7.28 48.84 -0.80
CA SER A 2 -7.05 48.94 0.66
C SER A 2 -8.23 48.31 1.44
N ARG A 3 -8.11 47.36 2.39
CA ARG A 3 -7.04 47.01 3.34
C ARG A 3 -7.27 45.60 3.91
N PHE A 4 -6.15 44.98 4.28
CA PHE A 4 -6.05 43.93 5.29
C PHE A 4 -6.93 44.23 6.51
N ILE A 5 -7.69 43.24 6.97
CA ILE A 5 -8.12 43.18 8.37
C ILE A 5 -7.90 41.75 8.85
N ALA A 6 -6.73 41.52 9.43
CA ALA A 6 -6.53 40.47 10.40
C ALA A 6 -7.38 40.79 11.63
N LYS A 7 -8.19 39.83 12.10
CA LYS A 7 -8.69 39.82 13.48
C LYS A 7 -8.37 38.48 14.10
N LEU A 8 -7.26 38.50 14.85
CA LEU A 8 -6.95 37.56 15.90
C LEU A 8 -7.99 37.74 17.02
N SER A 9 -8.74 36.69 17.34
CA SER A 9 -9.50 36.62 18.59
C SER A 9 -9.43 35.17 19.09
N THR A 10 -8.49 34.88 19.98
CA THR A 10 -8.69 34.79 21.44
C THR A 10 -9.11 33.38 21.85
N ALA A 11 -8.16 32.68 22.48
CA ALA A 11 -8.36 31.40 23.12
C ALA A 11 -9.42 31.47 24.23
N ALA A 12 -10.27 30.45 24.31
CA ALA A 12 -11.05 30.14 25.50
C ALA A 12 -10.82 28.65 25.82
N ILE A 13 -9.82 28.37 26.65
CA ILE A 13 -9.62 27.06 27.28
C ILE A 13 -10.34 27.13 28.62
N LEU A 14 -11.57 26.63 28.69
CA LEU A 14 -12.28 26.43 29.96
C LEU A 14 -13.08 25.12 29.91
N GLY A 15 -12.51 24.11 30.58
CA GLY A 15 -13.20 23.14 31.42
C GLY A 15 -14.38 22.34 30.86
N LEU A 16 -14.12 21.09 30.46
CA LEU A 16 -15.10 20.01 30.60
C LEU A 16 -14.44 18.82 31.31
N ALA A 17 -14.35 18.96 32.64
CA ALA A 17 -14.31 17.81 33.53
C ALA A 17 -15.77 17.35 33.75
N ALA A 18 -16.21 16.38 32.97
CA ALA A 18 -17.38 15.56 33.26
C ALA A 18 -17.17 14.21 32.58
N LEU A 19 -16.78 13.21 33.37
CA LEU A 19 -16.68 11.82 32.96
C LEU A 19 -18.05 11.28 32.55
N PRO A 20 -18.18 10.59 31.41
CA PRO A 20 -18.94 9.37 31.33
C PRO A 20 -17.95 8.21 31.52
N ALA A 21 -17.88 7.72 32.75
CA ALA A 21 -17.50 6.34 32.96
C ALA A 21 -18.52 5.46 32.21
N LEU A 22 -18.01 4.40 31.57
CA LEU A 22 -18.76 3.30 30.94
C LEU A 22 -19.31 3.60 29.55
N GLY A 23 -18.57 3.16 28.51
CA GLY A 23 -19.21 2.95 27.21
C GLY A 23 -18.33 2.93 25.97
N LEU A 24 -17.03 3.25 26.03
CA LEU A 24 -16.17 3.29 24.83
C LEU A 24 -14.83 2.57 25.00
N THR A 25 -14.80 1.49 25.76
CA THR A 25 -13.77 0.46 25.57
C THR A 25 -14.27 -0.54 24.54
N GLN A 26 -14.62 -0.06 23.34
CA GLN A 26 -14.25 -0.86 22.17
C GLN A 26 -12.74 -0.73 22.08
N ALA A 27 -12.05 -1.54 22.88
CA ALA A 27 -10.78 -2.07 22.46
C ALA A 27 -11.10 -2.80 21.16
N ALA A 28 -11.09 -2.06 20.05
CA ALA A 28 -10.84 -2.64 18.76
C ALA A 28 -9.52 -3.35 18.99
N HIS A 29 -9.61 -4.66 19.21
CA HIS A 29 -8.49 -5.57 19.20
C HIS A 29 -7.93 -5.52 17.79
N ALA A 30 -7.24 -4.43 17.45
CA ALA A 30 -6.18 -4.44 16.48
C ALA A 30 -5.14 -5.36 17.10
N ALA A 31 -5.36 -6.67 16.89
CA ALA A 31 -4.37 -7.69 17.13
C ALA A 31 -3.04 -7.13 16.62
N PRO A 32 -1.92 -7.31 17.35
CA PRO A 32 -0.64 -6.76 16.96
C PRO A 32 -0.43 -7.09 15.49
N ALA A 33 -0.44 -6.05 14.65
CA ALA A 33 -0.33 -6.19 13.21
C ALA A 33 0.96 -6.98 13.00
N ARG A 34 0.81 -8.25 12.60
CA ARG A 34 1.96 -9.09 12.27
C ARG A 34 2.83 -8.28 11.30
N PRO A 35 4.16 -8.33 11.45
CA PRO A 35 5.05 -7.50 10.66
C PRO A 35 4.68 -7.62 9.18
N ALA A 36 4.44 -6.48 8.53
CA ALA A 36 4.09 -6.45 7.13
C ALA A 36 5.20 -7.16 6.34
N VAL A 37 4.83 -8.17 5.55
CA VAL A 37 5.78 -8.83 4.66
C VAL A 37 6.01 -7.89 3.47
N LEU A 38 7.14 -7.18 3.48
CA LEU A 38 7.48 -6.20 2.45
C LEU A 38 8.49 -6.79 1.46
N ALA A 39 8.30 -6.50 0.17
CA ALA A 39 9.30 -6.75 -0.86
C ALA A 39 9.60 -5.46 -1.62
N THR A 40 10.88 -5.24 -1.93
CA THR A 40 11.33 -4.10 -2.75
C THR A 40 11.63 -4.59 -4.16
N ILE A 41 10.94 -4.03 -5.15
CA ILE A 41 11.17 -4.33 -6.56
C ILE A 41 11.92 -3.15 -7.19
N ARG A 42 13.15 -3.37 -7.62
CA ARG A 42 13.94 -2.33 -8.32
C ARG A 42 13.49 -2.20 -9.78
N ILE A 43 13.20 -0.96 -10.17
CA ILE A 43 12.76 -0.56 -11.52
C ILE A 43 13.81 0.32 -12.22
N GLY A 44 14.53 1.15 -11.47
CA GLY A 44 15.42 2.18 -12.02
C GLY A 44 16.61 1.63 -12.83
N ASP A 45 16.87 0.33 -12.78
CA ASP A 45 17.89 -0.36 -13.57
C ASP A 45 17.35 -0.97 -14.88
N LEU A 46 16.07 -0.78 -15.21
CA LEU A 46 15.39 -1.37 -16.36
C LEU A 46 14.79 -0.29 -17.28
N ASP A 47 14.96 -0.47 -18.58
CA ASP A 47 14.20 0.29 -19.58
C ASP A 47 12.95 -0.49 -19.99
N LEU A 48 11.81 -0.18 -19.37
CA LEU A 48 10.55 -0.89 -19.62
C LEU A 48 10.04 -0.73 -21.06
N SER A 49 10.59 0.18 -21.87
CA SER A 49 10.28 0.24 -23.30
C SER A 49 10.89 -0.92 -24.11
N ARG A 50 11.92 -1.59 -23.56
CA ARG A 50 12.54 -2.76 -24.16
C ARG A 50 11.84 -4.03 -23.69
N PRO A 51 11.46 -4.95 -24.60
CA PRO A 51 10.71 -6.15 -24.23
C PRO A 51 11.48 -7.07 -23.28
N ASP A 52 12.81 -7.15 -23.40
CA ASP A 52 13.64 -7.95 -22.49
C ASP A 52 13.63 -7.44 -21.06
N ASP A 53 13.77 -6.13 -20.89
CA ASP A 53 13.76 -5.47 -19.58
C ASP A 53 12.36 -5.48 -18.96
N ALA A 54 11.30 -5.34 -19.78
CA ALA A 54 9.93 -5.50 -19.33
C ALA A 54 9.65 -6.94 -18.84
N ARG A 55 10.13 -7.96 -19.56
CA ARG A 55 10.03 -9.36 -19.11
C ARG A 55 10.82 -9.61 -17.84
N ARG A 56 12.02 -9.05 -17.72
CA ARG A 56 12.82 -9.11 -16.50
C ARG A 56 12.10 -8.44 -15.33
N PHE A 57 11.45 -7.30 -15.56
CA PHE A 57 10.64 -6.64 -14.55
C PHE A 57 9.48 -7.54 -14.12
N GLN A 58 8.74 -8.10 -15.07
CA GLN A 58 7.64 -9.03 -14.79
C GLN A 58 8.08 -10.22 -13.93
N ALA A 59 9.22 -10.84 -14.26
CA ALA A 59 9.78 -11.94 -13.47
C ALA A 59 10.13 -11.52 -12.03
N ARG A 60 10.59 -10.28 -11.83
CA ARG A 60 10.84 -9.72 -10.48
C ARG A 60 9.54 -9.53 -9.71
N ILE A 61 8.48 -9.06 -10.37
CA ILE A 61 7.15 -8.93 -9.78
C ILE A 61 6.65 -10.30 -9.32
N ASP A 62 6.73 -11.31 -10.20
CA ASP A 62 6.21 -12.63 -9.90
C ASP A 62 6.99 -13.31 -8.76
N THR A 63 8.32 -13.19 -8.76
CA THR A 63 9.18 -13.70 -7.68
C THR A 63 8.90 -13.01 -6.34
N ALA A 64 8.79 -11.68 -6.35
CA ALA A 64 8.48 -10.91 -5.15
C ALA A 64 7.08 -11.23 -4.63
N GLY A 65 6.09 -11.33 -5.52
CA GLY A 65 4.71 -11.67 -5.20
C GLY A 65 4.59 -13.07 -4.63
N GLU A 66 5.27 -14.06 -5.20
CA GLU A 66 5.32 -15.41 -4.64
C GLU A 66 5.93 -15.41 -3.24
N SER A 67 7.09 -14.78 -3.05
CA SER A 67 7.73 -14.69 -1.73
C SER A 67 6.84 -14.03 -0.67
N VAL A 68 6.22 -12.89 -1.00
CA VAL A 68 5.37 -12.14 -0.06
C VAL A 68 4.09 -12.91 0.24
N CYS A 69 3.41 -13.39 -0.79
CA CYS A 69 2.09 -14.01 -0.62
C CYS A 69 2.19 -15.39 0.00
N ASP A 70 3.24 -16.17 -0.29
CA ASP A 70 3.44 -17.46 0.37
C ASP A 70 3.85 -17.27 1.83
N ALA A 71 4.70 -16.27 2.14
CA ALA A 71 5.04 -15.94 3.52
C ALA A 71 3.80 -15.47 4.31
N ARG A 72 2.98 -14.61 3.69
CA ARG A 72 1.70 -14.16 4.28
C ARG A 72 0.75 -15.34 4.51
N ALA A 73 0.55 -16.19 3.52
CA ALA A 73 -0.33 -17.34 3.63
C ALA A 73 0.12 -18.30 4.74
N ARG A 74 1.44 -18.52 4.89
CA ARG A 74 1.99 -19.31 6.01
C ARG A 74 1.78 -18.64 7.36
N ALA A 75 2.06 -17.33 7.47
CA ALA A 75 1.90 -16.59 8.72
C ALA A 75 0.43 -16.56 9.17
N GLU A 76 -0.49 -16.33 8.25
CA GLU A 76 -1.93 -16.18 8.49
C GLU A 76 -2.71 -17.49 8.39
N LYS A 77 -2.05 -18.63 8.09
CA LYS A 77 -2.67 -19.94 7.86
C LYS A 77 -3.78 -19.89 6.80
N LEU A 78 -3.55 -19.12 5.74
CA LEU A 78 -4.49 -18.95 4.65
C LEU A 78 -4.36 -20.07 3.61
N ASP A 79 -5.41 -20.29 2.84
CA ASP A 79 -5.41 -21.24 1.75
C ASP A 79 -4.59 -20.76 0.53
N ARG A 80 -4.45 -21.67 -0.45
CA ARG A 80 -3.77 -21.36 -1.73
C ARG A 80 -4.50 -20.30 -2.55
N TRP A 81 -5.81 -20.17 -2.38
CA TRP A 81 -6.61 -19.16 -3.07
C TRP A 81 -6.26 -17.76 -2.59
N SER A 82 -6.09 -17.58 -1.29
CA SER A 82 -5.69 -16.33 -0.65
C SER A 82 -4.29 -15.89 -1.09
N ALA A 83 -3.36 -16.84 -1.22
CA ALA A 83 -2.03 -16.56 -1.81
C ALA A 83 -2.14 -16.10 -3.27
N ARG A 84 -3.09 -16.66 -4.05
CA ARG A 84 -3.35 -16.25 -5.42
C ARG A 84 -4.00 -14.86 -5.50
N ALA A 85 -4.97 -14.56 -4.64
CA ALA A 85 -5.59 -13.24 -4.54
C ALA A 85 -4.54 -12.19 -4.19
N CYS A 86 -3.69 -12.46 -3.21
CA CYS A 86 -2.57 -11.59 -2.85
C CYS A 86 -1.64 -11.28 -4.05
N ARG A 87 -1.36 -12.26 -4.92
CA ARG A 87 -0.55 -12.03 -6.13
C ARG A 87 -1.25 -11.11 -7.14
N ILE A 88 -2.57 -11.17 -7.23
CA ILE A 88 -3.36 -10.26 -8.06
C ILE A 88 -3.29 -8.85 -7.48
N ASP A 89 -3.53 -8.70 -6.18
CA ASP A 89 -3.45 -7.39 -5.49
C ASP A 89 -2.09 -6.72 -5.67
N ILE A 90 -0.99 -7.50 -5.54
CA ILE A 90 0.37 -6.98 -5.79
C ILE A 90 0.52 -6.50 -7.22
N ARG A 91 -0.01 -7.23 -8.20
CA ARG A 91 0.08 -6.84 -9.62
C ARG A 91 -0.70 -5.56 -9.88
N ASP A 92 -1.89 -5.42 -9.32
CA ASP A 92 -2.72 -4.21 -9.44
C ASP A 92 -2.06 -3.00 -8.77
N GLU A 93 -1.52 -3.18 -7.56
CA GLU A 93 -0.74 -2.17 -6.85
C GLU A 93 0.44 -1.69 -7.70
N ILE A 94 1.19 -2.61 -8.32
CA ILE A 94 2.33 -2.24 -9.18
C ILE A 94 1.87 -1.49 -10.42
N GLN A 95 0.82 -1.97 -11.10
CA GLN A 95 0.25 -1.28 -12.26
C GLN A 95 -0.21 0.14 -11.92
N SER A 96 -0.73 0.36 -10.71
CA SER A 96 -1.13 1.69 -10.23
C SER A 96 0.05 2.66 -10.04
N LYS A 97 1.25 2.13 -9.78
CA LYS A 97 2.49 2.91 -9.56
C LYS A 97 3.29 3.15 -10.84
N LEU A 98 2.98 2.44 -11.92
CA LEU A 98 3.62 2.66 -13.21
C LEU A 98 3.03 3.90 -13.91
N SER A 99 3.89 4.64 -14.60
CA SER A 99 3.40 5.63 -15.56
C SER A 99 2.62 4.94 -16.69
N ARG A 100 1.71 5.66 -17.35
CA ARG A 100 0.95 5.12 -18.49
C ARG A 100 1.82 4.49 -19.58
N ARG A 101 2.99 5.08 -19.85
CA ARG A 101 3.95 4.55 -20.83
C ARG A 101 4.55 3.23 -20.39
N GLN A 102 4.99 3.13 -19.13
CA GLN A 102 5.55 1.92 -18.56
C GLN A 102 4.53 0.78 -18.46
N ALA A 103 3.30 1.10 -18.02
CA ALA A 103 2.22 0.12 -17.97
C ALA A 103 1.86 -0.43 -19.38
N SER A 104 1.86 0.45 -20.39
CA SER A 104 1.63 0.02 -21.79
C SER A 104 2.74 -0.88 -22.30
N ALA A 105 4.00 -0.55 -22.00
CA ALA A 105 5.14 -1.34 -22.45
C ALA A 105 5.20 -2.70 -21.76
N LEU A 106 4.85 -2.76 -20.47
CA LEU A 106 4.73 -4.01 -19.73
C LEU A 106 3.61 -4.91 -20.29
N ARG A 107 2.44 -4.35 -20.61
CA ARG A 107 1.35 -5.08 -21.27
C ARG A 107 1.75 -5.62 -22.64
N ALA A 108 2.49 -4.84 -23.43
CA ALA A 108 3.00 -5.29 -24.72
C ALA A 108 4.01 -6.46 -24.60
N ALA A 109 4.67 -6.59 -23.46
CA ALA A 109 5.60 -7.69 -23.16
C ALA A 109 4.92 -8.92 -22.51
N GLY A 110 3.59 -8.92 -22.35
CA GLY A 110 2.81 -10.02 -21.77
C GLY A 110 2.50 -9.89 -20.27
N GLY A 111 2.58 -8.68 -19.71
CA GLY A 111 2.20 -8.36 -18.33
C GLY A 111 0.74 -7.96 -18.13
#